data_AF-A0A7W1KWH5-F1
#
_entry.id   AF-A0A7W1KWH5-F1
#
_cell.length_a   1.000
_cell.length_b   1.000
_cell.length_c   1.000
_cell.angle_alpha   90.00
_cell.angle_beta   90.00
_cell.angle_gamma   90.00
#
_symmetry.space_group_name_H-M   'P 1'
#
loop_
_entity.id
_entity.type
_entity.pdbx_description
1 polymer ?
#
loop_
_entity_poly.entity_id
_entity_poly.type
_entity_poly.pdbx_seq_one_letter_code
_entity_poly.pdbx_strand_id
1 'polypeptide(L)'
;MVAEPMQDTHTSISDNTRLSVVVRFHKEERLPFLDEAVFSLAIQDWDDIEVIIVLQNGTDRLKDAVEELIHQQPWPGSPQYKIVSVPIAGGVDGRSTLLNQGIKYSTGRFLAFLDDDDYV
;
A
#
# COMPACT_ATOMS: atom_id res chain seq x y z
N MET A 1 11.70 42.70 37.61
CA MET A 1 11.21 42.13 36.35
C MET A 1 11.63 40.67 36.34
N VAL A 2 10.67 39.78 36.55
CA VAL A 2 10.90 38.33 36.50
C VAL A 2 10.47 37.91 35.10
N ALA A 3 11.38 37.30 34.34
CA ALA A 3 11.04 36.79 33.01
C ALA A 3 10.02 35.65 33.16
N GLU A 4 8.90 35.77 32.47
CA GLU A 4 7.95 34.66 32.35
C GLU A 4 8.60 33.53 31.54
N PRO A 5 8.44 32.26 31.94
CA PRO A 5 8.93 31.15 31.16
C PRO A 5 8.16 31.07 29.83
N MET A 6 8.88 31.02 28.72
CA MET A 6 8.31 30.69 27.41
C MET A 6 7.64 29.32 27.53
N GLN A 7 6.32 29.28 27.29
CA GLN A 7 5.61 28.02 27.14
C GLN A 7 6.12 27.35 25.86
N ASP A 8 6.78 26.20 26.00
CA ASP A 8 7.12 25.31 24.90
C ASP A 8 5.81 24.84 24.25
N THR A 9 5.40 25.52 23.18
CA THR A 9 4.33 25.07 22.28
C THR A 9 4.89 24.02 21.32
N HIS A 10 5.53 22.97 21.83
CA HIS A 10 5.69 21.73 21.08
C HIS A 10 4.44 20.90 21.30
N THR A 11 3.36 21.28 20.60
CA THR A 11 2.30 20.32 20.30
C THR A 11 2.99 19.19 19.53
N SER A 12 3.12 18.01 20.14
CA SER A 12 3.66 16.85 19.46
C SER A 12 2.78 16.56 18.25
N ILE A 13 3.22 16.99 17.06
CA ILE A 13 2.73 16.38 15.83
C ILE A 13 3.14 14.93 16.00
N SER A 14 2.18 14.02 16.16
CA SER A 14 2.47 12.61 15.96
C SER A 14 3.02 12.52 14.53
N ASP A 15 4.33 12.44 14.39
CA ASP A 15 4.94 12.37 13.07
C ASP A 15 4.35 11.13 12.41
N ASN A 16 3.57 11.33 11.35
CA ASN A 16 3.09 10.23 10.54
C ASN A 16 4.34 9.54 9.97
N THR A 17 4.68 8.36 10.49
CA THR A 17 5.83 7.57 10.04
C THR A 17 5.41 6.45 9.08
N ARG A 18 4.12 6.37 8.74
CA ARG A 18 3.58 5.31 7.90
C ARG A 18 4.20 5.33 6.51
N LEU A 19 4.49 4.13 6.02
CA LEU A 19 4.85 3.86 4.64
C LEU A 19 3.65 3.29 3.88
N SER A 20 3.20 3.99 2.85
CA SER A 20 2.24 3.45 1.87
C SER A 20 3.00 2.78 0.74
N VAL A 21 2.77 1.49 0.52
CA VAL A 21 3.33 0.75 -0.61
C VAL A 21 2.22 0.52 -1.63
N VAL A 22 2.37 1.12 -2.81
CA VAL A 22 1.43 0.93 -3.92
C VAL A 22 1.94 -0.21 -4.80
N VAL A 23 1.14 -1.28 -4.88
CA VAL A 23 1.40 -2.42 -5.75
C VAL A 23 0.40 -2.42 -6.89
N ARG A 24 0.91 -2.42 -8.11
CA ARG A 24 0.09 -2.46 -9.32
C ARG A 24 -0.10 -3.89 -9.78
N PHE A 25 -1.36 -4.29 -10.00
CA PHE A 25 -1.68 -5.67 -10.35
C PHE A 25 -2.68 -5.73 -11.51
N HIS A 26 -2.47 -6.62 -12.48
CA HIS A 26 -3.17 -6.51 -13.76
C HIS A 26 -3.69 -7.82 -14.35
N LYS A 27 -3.37 -8.99 -13.76
CA LYS A 27 -3.75 -10.30 -14.30
C LYS A 27 -3.83 -11.37 -13.21
N GLU A 28 -4.89 -12.19 -13.22
CA GLU A 28 -5.11 -13.26 -12.23
C GLU A 28 -4.00 -14.31 -12.25
N GLU A 29 -3.40 -14.62 -13.42
CA GLU A 29 -2.30 -15.58 -13.50
C GLU A 29 -1.01 -15.13 -12.79
N ARG A 30 -0.92 -13.87 -12.38
CA ARG A 30 0.22 -13.30 -11.64
C ARG A 30 0.03 -13.33 -10.13
N LEU A 31 -1.06 -13.91 -9.62
CA LEU A 31 -1.27 -14.07 -8.17
C LEU A 31 -0.07 -14.70 -7.45
N PRO A 32 0.66 -15.69 -8.01
CA PRO A 32 1.86 -16.22 -7.35
C PRO A 32 2.98 -15.19 -7.15
N PHE A 33 3.15 -14.24 -8.07
CA PHE A 33 4.13 -13.18 -7.91
C PHE A 33 3.67 -12.19 -6.83
N LEU A 34 2.39 -11.80 -6.88
CA LEU A 34 1.79 -10.94 -5.86
C LEU A 34 1.88 -11.57 -4.46
N ASP A 35 1.71 -12.89 -4.35
CA ASP A 35 1.85 -13.64 -3.10
C ASP A 35 3.24 -13.43 -2.49
N GLU A 36 4.29 -13.62 -3.27
CA GLU A 36 5.66 -13.44 -2.83
C GLU A 36 6.03 -11.96 -2.56
N ALA A 37 5.50 -11.02 -3.34
CA ALA A 37 5.69 -9.59 -3.09
C ALA A 37 5.01 -9.12 -1.79
N VAL A 38 3.78 -9.57 -1.52
CA VAL A 38 3.07 -9.24 -0.27
C VAL A 38 3.68 -9.99 0.91
N PHE A 39 4.17 -11.22 0.72
CA PHE A 39 4.96 -11.93 1.72
C PHE A 39 6.18 -11.11 2.14
N SER A 40 6.95 -10.59 1.17
CA SER A 40 8.14 -9.79 1.43
C SER A 40 7.82 -8.53 2.24
N LEU A 41 6.67 -7.89 1.99
CA LEU A 41 6.16 -6.77 2.79
C LEU A 41 5.74 -7.19 4.20
N ALA A 42 5.12 -8.36 4.34
CA ALA A 42 4.60 -8.85 5.62
C ALA A 42 5.69 -9.21 6.63
N ILE A 43 6.89 -9.52 6.15
CA ILE A 43 8.05 -9.91 6.98
C ILE A 43 9.06 -8.78 7.20
N GLN A 44 8.72 -7.53 6.85
CA GLN A 44 9.60 -6.38 7.08
C GLN A 44 9.72 -6.06 8.58
N ASP A 45 10.88 -5.52 8.97
CA ASP A 45 11.12 -5.03 10.34
C ASP A 45 10.43 -3.67 10.62
N TRP A 46 9.78 -3.06 9.63
CA TRP A 46 9.03 -1.81 9.78
C TRP A 46 7.54 -2.07 9.97
N ASP A 47 7.00 -1.70 11.13
CA ASP A 47 5.65 -2.15 11.54
C ASP A 47 4.49 -1.38 10.89
N ASP A 48 4.65 -0.10 10.57
CA ASP A 48 3.55 0.75 10.05
C ASP A 48 3.59 0.87 8.52
N ILE A 49 3.34 -0.27 7.88
CA ILE A 49 3.15 -0.40 6.44
C ILE A 49 1.65 -0.50 6.15
N GLU A 50 1.19 0.25 5.16
CA GLU A 50 -0.09 -0.02 4.50
C GLU A 50 0.12 -0.40 3.03
N VAL A 51 -0.61 -1.41 2.56
CA VAL A 51 -0.49 -1.93 1.21
C VAL A 51 -1.69 -1.51 0.37
N ILE A 52 -1.42 -0.79 -0.72
CA ILE A 52 -2.45 -0.33 -1.65
C ILE A 52 -2.34 -1.14 -2.94
N ILE A 53 -3.17 -2.17 -3.10
CA ILE A 53 -3.24 -2.96 -4.33
C ILE A 53 -4.17 -2.26 -5.32
N VAL A 54 -3.63 -1.91 -6.49
CA VAL A 54 -4.39 -1.29 -7.57
C VAL A 54 -4.55 -2.27 -8.72
N LEU A 55 -5.77 -2.79 -8.87
CA LEU A 55 -6.16 -3.73 -9.92
C LEU A 55 -6.48 -2.99 -11.21
N GLN A 56 -5.89 -3.43 -12.32
CA GLN A 56 -6.34 -3.03 -13.66
C GLN A 56 -7.53 -3.89 -14.07
N ASN A 57 -8.69 -3.28 -14.32
CA ASN A 57 -9.91 -3.99 -14.72
C ASN A 57 -10.28 -5.15 -13.78
N GLY A 58 -10.08 -4.96 -12.47
CA GLY A 58 -10.33 -6.00 -11.46
C GLY A 58 -11.81 -6.35 -11.32
N THR A 59 -12.11 -7.64 -11.37
CA THR A 59 -13.43 -8.23 -11.09
C THR A 59 -13.61 -8.47 -9.59
N ASP A 60 -14.84 -8.71 -9.13
CA ASP A 60 -15.11 -9.05 -7.73
C ASP A 60 -14.35 -10.31 -7.31
N ARG A 61 -14.34 -11.35 -8.16
CA ARG A 61 -13.57 -12.58 -7.92
C ARG A 61 -12.07 -12.30 -7.75
N LEU A 62 -11.49 -11.45 -8.58
CA LEU A 62 -10.07 -11.13 -8.47
C LEU A 62 -9.78 -10.35 -7.18
N LYS A 63 -10.69 -9.44 -6.82
CA LYS A 63 -10.60 -8.69 -5.56
C LYS A 63 -10.64 -9.63 -4.36
N ASP A 64 -11.57 -10.59 -4.33
CA ASP A 64 -11.68 -11.58 -3.25
C ASP A 64 -10.42 -12.44 -3.15
N ALA A 65 -9.85 -12.85 -4.29
CA ALA A 65 -8.61 -13.63 -4.32
C ALA A 65 -7.41 -12.85 -3.76
N VAL A 66 -7.30 -11.57 -4.10
CA VAL A 66 -6.25 -10.68 -3.58
C VAL A 66 -6.44 -10.42 -2.08
N GLU A 67 -7.68 -10.23 -1.63
CA GLU A 67 -7.99 -10.03 -0.21
C GLU A 67 -7.62 -11.25 0.64
N GLU A 68 -7.99 -12.45 0.17
CA GLU A 68 -7.62 -13.71 0.80
C GLU A 68 -6.09 -13.87 0.85
N LEU A 69 -5.40 -13.61 -0.26
CA LEU A 69 -3.93 -13.67 -0.35
C LEU A 69 -3.25 -12.75 0.68
N ILE A 70 -3.73 -11.50 0.83
CA ILE A 70 -3.19 -10.56 1.82
C ILE A 70 -3.36 -11.10 3.24
N HIS A 71 -4.53 -11.66 3.56
CA HIS A 71 -4.83 -12.20 4.89
C HIS A 71 -4.03 -13.46 5.25
N GLN A 72 -3.56 -14.23 4.25
CA GLN A 72 -2.76 -15.44 4.46
C GLN A 72 -1.29 -15.15 4.79
N GLN A 73 -0.81 -13.92 4.58
CA GLN A 73 0.59 -13.59 4.83
C GLN A 73 0.91 -13.48 6.33
N PRO A 74 2.19 -13.70 6.73
CA PRO A 74 2.60 -13.75 8.13
C PRO A 74 2.80 -12.35 8.75
N TRP A 75 1.79 -11.50 8.66
CA TRP A 75 1.83 -10.16 9.25
C TRP A 75 2.02 -10.23 10.77
N PRO A 76 2.79 -9.31 11.39
CA PRO A 76 2.91 -9.22 12.85
C PRO A 76 1.59 -8.85 13.55
N GLY A 77 0.59 -8.35 12.80
CA GLY A 77 -0.76 -8.04 13.26
C GLY A 77 -1.76 -8.04 12.11
N SER A 78 -2.93 -7.43 12.29
CA SER A 78 -3.89 -7.30 11.18
C SER A 78 -3.30 -6.44 10.06
N PRO A 79 -3.27 -6.92 8.80
CA PRO A 79 -2.72 -6.14 7.70
C PRO A 79 -3.52 -4.87 7.47
N GLN A 80 -2.81 -3.78 7.21
CA GLN A 80 -3.42 -2.53 6.76
C GLN A 80 -3.36 -2.50 5.25
N TYR A 81 -4.51 -2.55 4.59
CA TYR A 81 -4.52 -2.61 3.14
C TYR A 81 -5.74 -1.94 2.53
N LYS A 82 -5.65 -1.71 1.22
CA LYS A 82 -6.76 -1.27 0.38
C LYS A 82 -6.64 -1.87 -1.01
N ILE A 83 -7.76 -2.36 -1.54
CA ILE A 83 -7.85 -2.87 -2.91
C ILE A 83 -8.73 -1.93 -3.73
N VAL A 84 -8.18 -1.44 -4.84
CA VAL A 84 -8.85 -0.49 -5.73
C VAL A 84 -8.86 -1.06 -7.15
N SER A 85 -10.02 -1.09 -7.79
CA SER A 85 -10.11 -1.45 -9.21
C SER A 85 -10.21 -0.20 -10.08
N VAL A 86 -9.38 -0.14 -11.11
CA VAL A 86 -9.32 0.99 -12.06
C VAL A 86 -9.61 0.48 -13.46
N PRO A 87 -10.64 0.99 -14.13
CA PRO A 87 -10.92 0.64 -15.52
C PRO A 87 -9.87 1.27 -16.44
N ILE A 88 -9.24 0.45 -17.28
CA ILE A 88 -8.28 0.86 -18.32
C ILE A 88 -8.76 0.29 -19.65
N ALA A 89 -8.93 1.16 -20.64
CA ALA A 89 -9.35 0.77 -21.98
C ALA A 89 -8.31 -0.17 -22.63
N GLY A 90 -8.79 -1.11 -23.44
CA GLY A 90 -7.93 -2.03 -24.17
C GLY A 90 -6.93 -1.29 -25.07
N GLY A 91 -5.67 -1.73 -25.07
CA GLY A 91 -4.58 -1.10 -25.83
C GLY A 91 -3.98 0.16 -25.22
N VAL A 92 -4.49 0.62 -24.07
CA VAL A 92 -3.94 1.75 -23.32
C VAL A 92 -2.99 1.23 -22.24
N ASP A 93 -1.82 1.86 -22.11
CA ASP A 93 -0.92 1.59 -20.99
C ASP A 93 -1.51 2.18 -19.69
N GLY A 94 -1.93 1.30 -18.79
CA GLY A 94 -2.49 1.66 -17.49
C GLY A 94 -1.46 1.99 -16.43
N ARG A 95 -0.14 1.86 -16.69
CA ARG A 95 0.91 1.87 -15.65
C ARG A 95 0.85 3.05 -14.71
N SER A 96 1.04 4.24 -15.25
CA SER A 96 1.03 5.47 -14.46
C SER A 96 -0.36 5.78 -13.90
N THR A 97 -1.43 5.40 -14.60
CA THR A 97 -2.80 5.59 -14.10
C THR A 97 -3.05 4.79 -12.83
N LEU A 98 -2.62 3.53 -12.79
CA LEU A 98 -2.73 2.69 -11.59
C LEU A 98 -1.93 3.28 -10.42
N LEU A 99 -0.67 3.65 -10.64
CA LEU A 99 0.17 4.26 -9.60
C LEU A 99 -0.45 5.55 -9.05
N ASN A 100 -0.89 6.45 -9.94
CA ASN A 100 -1.54 7.71 -9.55
C ASN A 100 -2.83 7.48 -8.76
N GLN A 101 -3.58 6.42 -9.04
CA GLN A 101 -4.75 6.07 -8.23
C GLN A 101 -4.31 5.55 -6.85
N GLY A 102 -3.28 4.71 -6.78
CA GLY A 102 -2.73 4.26 -5.50
C GLY A 102 -2.27 5.41 -4.60
N ILE A 103 -1.61 6.43 -5.16
CA ILE A 103 -1.18 7.64 -4.44
C ILE A 103 -2.39 8.34 -3.78
N LYS A 104 -3.52 8.47 -4.48
CA LYS A 104 -4.72 9.13 -3.93
C LYS A 104 -5.34 8.41 -2.74
N TYR A 105 -5.08 7.12 -2.62
CA TYR A 105 -5.58 6.27 -1.53
C TYR A 105 -4.56 6.03 -0.43
N SER A 106 -3.32 6.50 -0.62
CA SER A 106 -2.25 6.43 0.36
C SER A 106 -2.46 7.44 1.48
N THR A 107 -2.20 7.04 2.72
CA THR A 107 -2.33 7.83 3.95
C THR A 107 -0.98 8.05 4.64
N GLY A 108 0.05 7.34 4.23
CA GLY A 108 1.39 7.44 4.77
C GLY A 108 2.12 8.71 4.35
N ARG A 109 3.05 9.14 5.21
CA ARG A 109 3.99 10.24 4.90
C ARG A 109 4.99 9.81 3.83
N PHE A 110 5.37 8.54 3.85
CA PHE A 110 6.27 7.93 2.89
C PHE A 110 5.48 7.09 1.90
N LEU A 111 5.98 7.06 0.66
CA LEU A 111 5.35 6.36 -0.44
C LEU A 111 6.42 5.54 -1.16
N ALA A 112 6.13 4.27 -1.41
CA ALA A 112 6.92 3.40 -2.27
C ALA A 112 6.06 2.76 -3.35
N PHE A 113 6.69 2.38 -4.44
CA PHE A 113 6.10 1.54 -5.47
C PHE A 113 6.80 0.19 -5.44
N LEU A 114 6.02 -0.87 -5.56
CA LEU A 114 6.49 -2.24 -5.67
C LEU A 114 5.78 -2.89 -6.85
N ASP A 115 6.54 -3.43 -7.79
CA ASP A 115 5.96 -4.25 -8.86
C ASP A 115 5.62 -5.64 -8.31
N ASP A 116 4.61 -6.29 -8.90
CA ASP A 116 4.07 -7.55 -8.39
C ASP A 116 5.04 -8.73 -8.52
N ASP A 117 6.17 -8.58 -9.24
CA ASP A 117 7.23 -9.57 -9.40
C ASP A 117 8.59 -9.16 -8.79
N ASP A 118 8.61 -8.14 -7.93
CA ASP A 118 9.76 -7.74 -7.14
C ASP A 118 9.59 -8.13 -5.65
N TYR A 119 10.72 -8.19 -4.92
CA TYR A 119 10.74 -8.39 -3.46
C TYR A 119 11.58 -7.30 -2.79
N VAL A 120 11.18 -6.96 -1.57
CA VAL A 120 11.86 -6.05 -0.62
C VAL A 120 12.05 -6.69 0.73
#